data_AF-A0A6X7CIE2-F1
#
_entry.id   AF-A0A6X7CIE2-F1
#
_cell.length_a   1.000
_cell.length_b   1.000
_cell.length_c   1.000
_cell.angle_alpha   90.00
_cell.angle_beta   90.00
_cell.angle_gamma   90.00
#
_symmetry.space_group_name_H-M   'P 1'
#
loop_
_entity.id
_entity.type
_entity.pdbx_description
1 polymer ?
#
loop_
_entity_poly.entity_id
_entity_poly.type
_entity_poly.pdbx_seq_one_letter_code
_entity_poly.pdbx_strand_id
1 'polypeptide(L)' 'MTNKYNRTMTNTEGDSITCDVYDVLRAFDIRDPALQHALKKLLCTGLRGHKDADTDLREAMVSLDKYRLYLSNLEE' A
#
# COMPACT_ATOMS: atom_id res chain seq x y z
N MET A 1 10.38 14.69 12.29
CA MET A 1 10.66 13.58 11.36
C MET A 1 9.45 13.43 10.46
N THR A 2 9.60 13.62 9.15
CA THR A 2 8.50 13.42 8.19
C THR A 2 8.24 11.92 8.10
N ASN A 3 7.04 11.46 8.47
CA ASN A 3 6.68 10.06 8.34
C ASN A 3 6.70 9.69 6.85
N LYS A 4 7.49 8.68 6.48
CA LYS A 4 7.69 8.23 5.08
C LYS A 4 6.38 7.78 4.39
N TYR A 5 5.35 7.49 5.18
CA TYR A 5 4.04 7.04 4.72
C TYR A 5 3.02 8.18 4.59
N ASN A 6 3.37 9.41 4.96
CA ASN A 6 2.45 10.53 4.78
C ASN A 6 2.29 10.88 3.30
N ARG A 7 1.05 11.09 2.87
CA ARG A 7 0.68 11.53 1.53
C ARG A 7 -0.31 12.68 1.64
N THR A 8 -0.05 13.75 0.89
CA THR A 8 -1.03 14.81 0.70
C THR A 8 -1.96 14.37 -0.42
N MET A 9 -3.26 14.30 -0.14
CA MET A 9 -4.30 14.12 -1.13
C MET A 9 -5.09 15.42 -1.26
N THR A 10 -5.50 15.73 -2.48
CA THR A 10 -6.41 16.84 -2.78
C THR A 10 -7.70 16.23 -3.34
N ASN A 11 -8.84 16.55 -2.74
CA ASN A 11 -10.13 16.07 -3.21
C ASN A 11 -10.56 16.82 -4.49
N THR A 12 -11.68 16.41 -5.10
CA THR A 12 -12.21 17.03 -6.31
C THR A 12 -12.71 18.46 -6.11
N GLU A 13 -12.93 18.87 -4.86
CA GLU A 13 -13.39 20.20 -4.45
C GLU A 13 -12.20 21.17 -4.23
N GLY A 14 -10.97 20.67 -4.25
CA GLY A 14 -9.74 21.45 -4.06
C GLY A 14 -9.20 21.46 -2.63
N ASP A 15 -9.89 20.84 -1.67
CA ASP A 15 -9.41 20.71 -0.30
C ASP A 15 -8.30 19.68 -0.21
N SER A 16 -7.27 19.98 0.58
CA SER A 16 -6.11 19.12 0.75
C SER A 16 -5.94 18.67 2.19
N ILE A 17 -5.61 17.40 2.37
CA ILE A 17 -5.30 16.81 3.66
C ILE A 17 -4.05 15.93 3.55
N THR A 18 -3.21 15.95 4.58
CA THR A 18 -2.12 14.99 4.72
C THR A 18 -2.59 13.82 5.58
N CYS A 19 -2.56 12.62 5.03
CA CYS A 19 -2.91 11.38 5.73
C CYS A 19 -1.72 10.42 5.74
N ASP A 20 -1.68 9.48 6.70
CA ASP A 20 -0.80 8.33 6.59
C ASP A 20 -1.43 7.31 5.62
N VAL A 21 -0.62 6.63 4.79
CA VAL A 21 -1.09 5.53 3.93
C VAL A 21 -1.91 4.48 4.70
N TYR A 22 -1.57 4.18 5.95
CA TYR A 22 -2.36 3.24 6.76
C TYR A 22 -3.75 3.78 7.13
N ASP A 23 -3.96 5.10 7.16
CA ASP A 23 -5.29 5.70 7.31
C ASP A 23 -6.15 5.40 6.08
N VAL A 24 -5.54 5.53 4.88
CA VAL A 24 -6.19 5.17 3.62
C VAL A 24 -6.55 3.69 3.60
N LEU A 25 -5.62 2.80 3.95
CA LEU A 25 -5.91 1.35 3.99
C LEU A 25 -7.07 1.03 4.94
N ARG A 26 -7.13 1.69 6.10
CA ARG A 26 -8.24 1.55 7.05
C ARG A 26 -9.56 2.09 6.51
N ALA A 27 -9.54 3.19 5.76
CA ALA A 27 -10.75 3.76 5.14
C ALA A 27 -11.39 2.80 4.11
N PHE A 28 -10.59 1.95 3.46
CA PHE A 28 -11.06 0.91 2.53
C PHE A 28 -11.28 -0.46 3.21
N ASP A 29 -11.25 -0.53 4.54
CA ASP A 29 -11.34 -1.76 5.34
C ASP A 29 -10.34 -2.87 4.92
N ILE A 30 -9.15 -2.48 4.47
CA ILE A 30 -8.10 -3.43 4.08
C ILE A 30 -7.39 -3.95 5.33
N ARG A 31 -7.70 -5.20 5.72
CA ARG A 31 -7.14 -5.83 6.93
C ARG A 31 -6.10 -6.91 6.67
N ASP A 32 -6.09 -7.49 5.47
CA ASP A 32 -5.16 -8.57 5.14
C ASP A 32 -3.70 -8.06 5.14
N PRO A 33 -2.77 -8.67 5.91
CA PRO A 33 -1.39 -8.21 5.99
C PRO A 33 -0.64 -8.23 4.65
N ALA A 34 -0.91 -9.20 3.78
CA ALA A 34 -0.24 -9.29 2.47
C ALA A 34 -0.74 -8.17 1.54
N LEU A 35 -2.04 -7.90 1.55
CA LEU A 35 -2.65 -6.81 0.79
C LEU A 35 -2.18 -5.44 1.32
N GLN A 36 -2.10 -5.25 2.63
CA GLN A 36 -1.53 -4.04 3.23
C GLN A 36 -0.06 -3.85 2.84
N HIS A 37 0.73 -4.93 2.81
CA HIS A 37 2.12 -4.86 2.39
C HIS A 37 2.28 -4.51 0.91
N ALA A 38 1.43 -5.05 0.04
CA ALA A 38 1.40 -4.71 -1.39
C ALA A 38 1.04 -3.24 -1.59
N LEU A 39 -0.11 -2.81 -1.06
CA LEU A 39 -0.62 -1.45 -1.26
C LEU A 39 0.32 -0.38 -0.71
N LYS A 40 0.93 -0.60 0.47
CA LYS A 40 1.94 0.31 1.00
C LYS A 40 3.13 0.50 0.07
N LYS A 41 3.58 -0.56 -0.62
CA LYS A 41 4.68 -0.48 -1.58
C LYS A 41 4.25 0.29 -2.83
N LEU A 42 3.03 0.03 -3.31
CA LEU A 42 2.46 0.70 -4.49
C LEU A 42 2.21 2.20 -4.24
N LEU A 43 1.57 2.56 -3.12
CA LEU A 43 1.27 3.95 -2.74
C LEU A 43 2.51 4.76 -2.35
N CYS A 44 3.63 4.07 -2.12
CA CYS A 44 4.90 4.71 -1.76
C CYS A 44 6.07 4.34 -2.69
N THR A 45 5.80 3.84 -3.90
CA THR A 45 6.85 3.31 -4.79
C THR A 45 7.94 4.35 -5.04
N GLY A 46 9.21 3.96 -4.81
CA GLY A 46 10.37 4.82 -5.03
C GLY A 46 10.55 5.95 -3.99
N LEU A 47 9.67 6.03 -2.99
CA LEU A 47 9.68 7.08 -1.95
C LEU A 47 10.04 6.53 -0.56
N ARG A 48 10.29 5.22 -0.42
CA ARG A 48 10.53 4.54 0.86
C ARG A 48 12.00 4.55 1.33
N GLY A 49 12.87 5.28 0.63
CA GLY A 49 14.29 5.42 0.95
C GLY A 49 15.18 4.46 0.17
N HIS A 50 15.77 3.47 0.86
CA HIS A 50 16.87 2.59 0.38
C HIS A 50 16.60 1.71 -0.85
N LYS A 51 15.35 1.63 -1.33
CA LYS A 51 14.94 0.72 -2.41
C LYS A 51 14.44 1.51 -3.59
N ASP A 52 14.79 1.05 -4.79
CA ASP A 52 14.29 1.60 -6.04
C ASP A 52 12.84 1.16 -6.32
N ALA A 53 12.25 1.78 -7.33
CA ALA A 53 10.88 1.48 -7.74
C ALA A 53 10.71 0.02 -8.19
N ASP A 54 11.69 -0.55 -8.89
CA ASP A 54 11.64 -1.96 -9.35
C ASP A 54 11.56 -2.93 -8.16
N THR A 55 12.35 -2.70 -7.11
CA THR A 55 12.30 -3.51 -5.89
C THR A 55 10.94 -3.41 -5.20
N ASP A 56 10.39 -2.20 -5.05
CA ASP A 56 9.05 -2.01 -4.45
C ASP A 56 7.96 -2.76 -5.25
N LEU A 57 8.03 -2.72 -6.59
CA LEU A 57 7.09 -3.41 -7.48
C LEU A 57 7.19 -4.93 -7.34
N ARG A 58 8.40 -5.51 -7.41
CA ARG A 58 8.61 -6.95 -7.22
C ARG A 58 8.11 -7.43 -5.86
N GLU A 59 8.41 -6.67 -4.81
CA GLU A 59 7.97 -7.00 -3.46
C GLU A 59 6.45 -6.86 -3.28
N ALA A 60 5.78 -5.98 -4.04
CA ALA A 60 4.33 -5.89 -4.08
C ALA A 60 3.73 -7.11 -4.78
N MET A 61 4.28 -7.51 -5.93
CA MET A 61 3.87 -8.72 -6.67
C MET A 61 3.94 -9.97 -5.79
N VAL A 62 5.05 -10.18 -5.08
CA VAL A 62 5.20 -11.31 -4.13
C VAL A 62 4.13 -11.29 -3.04
N SER A 63 3.73 -10.11 -2.58
CA SER A 63 2.70 -9.99 -1.53
C SER A 63 1.31 -10.33 -2.10
N LEU A 64 1.00 -9.89 -3.33
CA LEU A 64 -0.24 -10.21 -4.02
C LEU A 64 -0.34 -11.70 -4.37
N ASP A 65 0.76 -12.34 -4.77
CA ASP A 65 0.79 -13.76 -5.09
C ASP A 65 0.45 -14.63 -3.86
N LYS A 66 0.97 -14.26 -2.68
CA LYS A 66 0.59 -14.90 -1.40
C LYS A 66 -0.89 -14.77 -1.10
N TYR A 67 -1.45 -13.57 -1.29
CA TYR A 67 -2.87 -13.34 -1.07
C TYR A 67 -3.74 -14.16 -2.04
N ARG A 68 -3.35 -14.22 -3.32
CA ARG A 68 -4.02 -15.07 -4.32
C ARG A 68 -3.99 -16.54 -3.93
N LEU A 69 -2.84 -17.07 -3.52
CA LEU A 69 -2.72 -18.48 -3.11
C LEU A 69 -3.58 -18.78 -1.88
N TYR A 70 -3.63 -17.87 -0.91
CA TYR A 70 -4.51 -17.99 0.24
C TYR A 70 -5.99 -18.11 -0.17
N LEU A 71 -6.44 -17.26 -1.11
CA LEU A 71 -7.82 -17.34 -1.62
C LEU A 71 -8.10 -18.66 -2.33
N SER A 72 -7.18 -19.17 -3.16
CA SER A 72 -7.36 -20.46 -3.84
C SER A 72 -7.50 -21.62 -2.87
N ASN A 73 -6.75 -21.61 -1.76
CA ASN A 73 -6.83 -22.66 -0.73
C ASN A 73 -8.10 -22.59 0.13
N LEU A 74 -8.88 -21.50 0.07
CA LEU A 74 -10.17 -21.41 0.76
C LEU A 74 -11.32 -21.98 -0.08
N GLU A 75 -11.12 -22.11 -1.39
CA GLU A 75 -12.11 -22.65 -2.34
C GLU A 75 -12.00 -24.17 -2.49
N GLU A 76 -10.96 -24.78 -1.92
CA GLU A 76 -10.75 -26.24 -1.79
C GLU A 76 -11.28 -26.78 -0.46
#